data_AF-R1FY43-F1
#
_entry.id   AF-R1FY43-F1
#
_cell.length_a   1.000
_cell.length_b   1.000
_cell.length_c   1.000
_cell.angle_alpha   90.00
_cell.angle_beta   90.00
_cell.angle_gamma   90.00
#
_symmetry.space_group_name_H-M   'P 1'
#
loop_
_entity.id
_entity.type
_entity.pdbx_description
1 polymer ?
#
loop_
_entity_poly.entity_id
_entity_poly.type
_entity_poly.pdbx_seq_one_letter_code
_entity_poly.pdbx_strand_id
1 'polypeptide(L)'
;MLIGLLFLVLAALELMTGAAAGGGPRMLFGGLAVSGVWTVVHLLTGAAAVFCTRSPRWAARFLLVAGACYAVAGLAGLLPLPDVVTEALPLNNAGICLDLAAGTAMLILGAGWLRRGPARPR
;
A
#
# COMPACT_ATOMS: atom_id res chain seq x y z
N MET A 1 -9.96 -2.72 -9.65
CA MET A 1 -10.29 -3.87 -8.78
C MET A 1 -9.06 -4.67 -8.39
N LEU A 2 -8.20 -5.07 -9.34
CA LEU A 2 -7.02 -5.92 -9.04
C LEU A 2 -6.10 -5.38 -7.92
N ILE A 3 -5.72 -4.09 -7.96
CA ILE A 3 -4.87 -3.48 -6.92
C ILE A 3 -5.53 -3.55 -5.54
N GLY A 4 -6.84 -3.27 -5.45
CA GLY A 4 -7.56 -3.38 -4.18
C GLY A 4 -7.61 -4.80 -3.63
N LEU A 5 -7.78 -5.79 -4.51
CA LEU A 5 -7.72 -7.21 -4.13
C LEU A 5 -6.33 -7.62 -3.64
N LEU A 6 -5.26 -7.13 -4.28
CA LEU A 6 -3.88 -7.39 -3.86
C LEU A 6 -3.65 -6.90 -2.43
N PHE A 7 -4.08 -5.68 -2.10
CA PHE A 7 -3.97 -5.13 -0.74
C PHE A 7 -4.81 -5.92 0.28
N LEU A 8 -6.01 -6.38 -0.09
CA LEU A 8 -6.83 -7.21 0.79
C LEU A 8 -6.21 -8.59 1.04
N VAL A 9 -5.63 -9.21 0.00
CA VAL A 9 -4.90 -10.48 0.13
C VAL A 9 -3.69 -10.29 1.02
N LEU A 10 -2.92 -9.21 0.83
CA LEU A 10 -1.77 -8.90 1.67
C LEU A 10 -2.18 -8.72 3.13
N ALA A 11 -3.22 -7.92 3.41
CA ALA A 11 -3.75 -7.73 4.75
C ALA A 11 -4.23 -9.05 5.38
N ALA A 12 -4.86 -9.94 4.60
CA ALA A 12 -5.28 -11.25 5.08
C ALA A 12 -4.07 -12.14 5.43
N LEU A 13 -3.03 -12.15 4.60
CA LEU A 13 -1.79 -12.89 4.88
C LEU A 13 -1.12 -12.39 6.16
N GLU A 14 -1.08 -11.07 6.37
CA GLU A 14 -0.53 -10.46 7.58
C GLU A 14 -1.38 -10.77 8.83
N LEU A 15 -2.70 -10.82 8.68
CA LEU A 15 -3.58 -11.26 9.76
C LEU A 15 -3.30 -12.72 10.15
N MET A 16 -3.05 -13.60 9.18
CA MET A 16 -2.72 -15.01 9.43
C MET A 16 -1.36 -15.21 10.12
N THR A 17 -0.40 -14.28 9.97
CA THR A 17 0.87 -14.37 10.73
C THR A 17 0.71 -13.97 12.21
N GLY A 18 -0.47 -13.45 12.58
CA GLY A 18 -0.75 -12.92 13.90
C GLY A 18 -0.20 -11.51 14.13
N ALA A 19 0.16 -10.78 13.07
CA ALA A 19 0.66 -9.41 13.18
C ALA A 19 -0.34 -8.47 13.89
N ALA A 20 -1.64 -8.71 13.70
CA ALA A 20 -2.72 -7.93 14.33
C ALA A 20 -2.99 -8.31 15.80
N ALA A 21 -2.43 -9.42 16.31
CA ALA A 21 -2.69 -9.90 17.67
C ALA A 21 -1.86 -9.17 18.76
N GLY A 22 -1.03 -8.20 18.37
CA GLY A 22 -0.10 -7.50 19.26
C GLY A 22 1.22 -8.24 19.45
N GLY A 23 2.29 -7.47 19.71
CA GLY A 23 3.68 -7.94 19.76
C GLY A 23 4.53 -7.37 18.61
N GLY A 24 5.86 -7.42 18.76
CA GLY A 24 6.83 -6.85 17.82
C GLY A 24 6.75 -7.42 16.39
N PRO A 25 7.55 -6.87 15.46
CA PRO A 25 7.49 -7.21 14.04
C PRO A 25 7.65 -8.71 13.77
N ARG A 26 6.82 -9.24 12.87
CA ARG A 26 6.85 -10.65 12.43
C ARG A 26 7.34 -10.74 11.00
N MET A 27 7.85 -11.90 10.60
CA MET A 27 8.27 -12.13 9.23
C MET A 27 7.21 -12.88 8.41
N LEU A 28 6.75 -12.24 7.35
CA LEU A 28 5.91 -12.80 6.30
C LEU A 28 6.83 -13.31 5.18
N PHE A 29 6.59 -14.55 4.73
CA PHE A 29 7.46 -15.27 3.77
C PHE A 29 8.94 -15.37 4.18
N GLY A 30 9.27 -15.17 5.46
CA GLY A 30 10.66 -15.16 5.95
C GLY A 30 11.49 -13.95 5.54
N GLY A 31 10.88 -12.94 4.89
CA GLY A 31 11.61 -11.80 4.33
C GLY A 31 10.90 -10.46 4.33
N LEU A 32 9.58 -10.39 4.60
CA LEU A 32 8.82 -9.15 4.74
C LEU A 32 8.49 -8.94 6.21
N ALA A 33 9.01 -7.88 6.82
CA ALA A 33 8.63 -7.55 8.18
C ALA A 33 7.23 -6.93 8.17
N VAL A 34 6.35 -7.36 9.09
CA VAL A 34 4.95 -6.93 9.16
C VAL A 34 4.59 -6.57 10.60
N SER A 35 3.70 -5.58 10.77
CA SER A 35 3.25 -5.06 12.06
C SER A 35 1.73 -4.92 12.04
N GLY A 36 1.09 -5.00 13.21
CA GLY A 36 -0.36 -4.83 13.30
C GLY A 36 -0.86 -3.48 12.77
N VAL A 37 -0.08 -2.41 12.95
CA VAL A 37 -0.40 -1.07 12.42
C VAL A 37 -0.43 -1.10 10.89
N TRP A 38 0.60 -1.67 10.26
CA TRP A 38 0.68 -1.73 8.80
C TRP A 38 -0.41 -2.63 8.19
N THR A 39 -0.80 -3.70 8.89
CA THR A 39 -1.94 -4.54 8.49
C THR A 39 -3.26 -3.80 8.43
N VAL A 40 -3.50 -2.90 9.40
CA VAL A 40 -4.69 -2.03 9.35
C VAL A 40 -4.60 -1.07 8.16
N VAL A 41 -3.42 -0.51 7.87
CA VAL A 41 -3.21 0.36 6.70
C VAL A 41 -3.49 -0.39 5.39
N HIS A 42 -3.01 -1.61 5.23
CA HIS A 42 -3.28 -2.44 4.05
C HIS A 42 -4.77 -2.77 3.92
N LEU A 43 -5.44 -3.12 5.01
CA LEU A 43 -6.87 -3.43 5.02
C LEU A 43 -7.70 -2.21 4.58
N LEU A 44 -7.44 -1.04 5.16
CA LEU A 44 -8.12 0.21 4.81
C LEU A 44 -7.82 0.63 3.36
N THR A 45 -6.58 0.47 2.92
CA THR A 45 -6.19 0.73 1.52
C THR A 45 -6.96 -0.17 0.57
N GLY A 46 -7.03 -1.47 0.85
CA GLY A 46 -7.78 -2.44 0.04
C GLY A 46 -9.28 -2.14 -0.01
N ALA A 47 -9.89 -1.84 1.14
CA ALA A 47 -11.29 -1.45 1.23
C ALA A 47 -11.60 -0.15 0.47
N ALA A 48 -10.76 0.88 0.63
CA ALA A 48 -10.87 2.15 -0.08
C ALA A 48 -10.69 1.96 -1.59
N ALA A 49 -9.73 1.14 -2.02
CA ALA A 49 -9.53 0.81 -3.42
C ALA A 49 -10.78 0.16 -4.03
N VAL A 50 -11.37 -0.83 -3.36
CA VAL A 50 -12.63 -1.46 -3.80
C VAL A 50 -13.74 -0.42 -3.86
N PHE A 51 -13.89 0.42 -2.84
CA PHE A 51 -14.92 1.45 -2.82
C PHE A 51 -14.79 2.44 -3.98
N CYS A 52 -13.57 2.94 -4.24
CA CYS A 52 -13.29 3.91 -5.28
C CYS A 52 -13.40 3.36 -6.70
N THR A 53 -13.45 2.04 -6.90
CA THR A 53 -13.64 1.45 -8.25
C THR A 53 -15.00 1.74 -8.86
N ARG A 54 -15.98 2.20 -8.06
CA ARG A 54 -17.29 2.64 -8.53
C ARG A 54 -17.25 3.81 -9.50
N SER A 55 -16.15 4.55 -9.57
CA SER A 55 -16.01 5.66 -10.51
C SER A 55 -14.57 5.78 -11.04
N PRO A 56 -14.38 5.92 -12.36
CA PRO A 56 -13.07 6.12 -12.95
C PRO A 56 -12.27 7.28 -12.36
N ARG A 57 -12.94 8.39 -12.06
CA ARG A 57 -12.32 9.57 -11.47
C ARG A 57 -11.86 9.33 -10.04
N TRP A 58 -12.69 8.65 -9.24
CA TRP A 58 -12.34 8.29 -7.87
C TRP A 58 -11.21 7.26 -7.82
N ALA A 59 -11.24 6.26 -8.70
CA ALA A 59 -10.16 5.28 -8.83
C ALA A 59 -8.82 5.94 -9.18
N ALA A 60 -8.79 6.86 -10.15
CA ALA A 60 -7.57 7.56 -10.53
C ALA A 60 -7.00 8.43 -9.38
N ARG A 61 -7.87 9.16 -8.68
CA ARG A 61 -7.47 9.97 -7.51
C ARG A 61 -6.95 9.11 -6.37
N PHE A 62 -7.64 8.00 -6.07
CA PHE A 62 -7.20 7.04 -5.06
C PHE A 62 -5.81 6.50 -5.39
N LEU A 63 -5.57 6.07 -6.64
CA LEU A 63 -4.27 5.56 -7.07
C LEU A 63 -3.15 6.61 -6.89
N LEU A 64 -3.44 7.88 -7.17
CA LEU A 64 -2.47 8.95 -6.99
C LEU A 64 -2.17 9.22 -5.51
N VAL A 65 -3.21 9.36 -4.68
CA VAL A 65 -3.05 9.69 -3.25
C VAL A 65 -2.39 8.52 -2.52
N ALA A 66 -2.93 7.31 -2.66
CA ALA A 66 -2.36 6.14 -2.00
C ALA A 66 -0.96 5.83 -2.57
N GLY A 67 -0.77 5.93 -3.89
CA GLY A 67 0.54 5.73 -4.51
C GLY A 67 1.60 6.71 -4.00
N ALA A 68 1.23 7.98 -3.78
CA ALA A 68 2.11 8.96 -3.15
C ALA A 68 2.45 8.58 -1.71
N CYS A 69 1.46 8.12 -0.92
CA CYS A 69 1.70 7.66 0.46
C CYS A 69 2.68 6.49 0.51
N TYR A 70 2.51 5.45 -0.32
CA TYR A 70 3.42 4.30 -0.37
C TYR A 70 4.82 4.70 -0.86
N ALA A 71 4.92 5.60 -1.86
CA ALA A 71 6.21 6.10 -2.31
C ALA A 71 6.94 6.89 -1.20
N VAL A 72 6.22 7.76 -0.47
CA VAL A 72 6.78 8.50 0.67
C VAL A 72 7.18 7.57 1.80
N ALA A 73 6.37 6.56 2.14
CA ALA A 73 6.70 5.57 3.17
C ALA A 73 7.96 4.77 2.79
N GLY A 74 8.05 4.30 1.55
CA GLY A 74 9.25 3.62 1.04
C GLY A 74 10.49 4.52 1.06
N LEU A 75 10.37 5.79 0.64
CA LEU A 75 11.48 6.74 0.71
C LEU A 75 11.89 7.05 2.17
N ALA A 76 10.94 7.16 3.09
CA ALA A 76 11.21 7.35 4.50
C ALA A 76 11.94 6.15 5.10
N GLY A 77 11.63 4.93 4.65
CA GLY A 77 12.36 3.73 5.06
C GLY A 77 13.82 3.66 4.62
N LEU A 78 14.24 4.44 3.62
CA LEU A 78 15.65 4.57 3.25
C LEU A 78 16.43 5.48 4.22
N LEU A 79 15.73 6.24 5.06
CA LEU A 79 16.35 7.12 6.05
C LEU A 79 16.54 6.37 7.37
N PRO A 80 17.62 6.67 8.14
CA PRO A 80 17.75 6.18 9.50
C PRO A 80 16.67 6.82 10.38
N LEU A 81 15.63 6.05 10.68
CA LEU A 81 14.51 6.45 11.53
C LEU A 81 14.66 5.90 12.96
N PRO A 82 14.06 6.55 13.97
CA PRO A 82 14.07 6.05 15.35
C PRO A 82 13.42 4.68 15.48
N ASP A 83 13.88 3.87 16.44
CA ASP A 83 13.39 2.49 16.67
C ASP A 83 11.87 2.40 16.87
N VAL A 84 11.28 3.40 17.55
CA VAL A 84 9.82 3.47 17.75
C VAL A 84 9.05 3.56 16.44
N VAL A 85 9.67 4.13 15.39
CA VAL A 85 9.07 4.26 14.05
C VAL A 85 9.30 2.99 13.25
N THR A 86 10.47 2.35 13.36
CA THR A 86 10.79 1.11 12.64
C THR A 86 10.11 -0.13 13.22
N GLU A 87 9.66 -0.09 14.48
CA GLU A 87 8.78 -1.11 15.06
C GLU A 87 7.32 -0.95 14.62
N ALA A 88 6.85 0.30 14.47
CA ALA A 88 5.49 0.61 14.03
C ALA A 88 5.32 0.43 12.51
N LEU A 89 6.29 0.92 11.73
CA LEU A 89 6.47 0.65 10.32
C LEU A 89 7.62 -0.34 10.16
N PRO A 90 7.35 -1.61 9.85
CA PRO A 90 8.37 -2.64 9.73
C PRO A 90 9.17 -2.46 8.43
N LEU A 91 10.05 -1.47 8.44
CA LEU A 91 10.84 -0.99 7.30
C LEU A 91 12.09 -1.85 7.09
N ASN A 92 11.91 -3.12 6.75
CA ASN A 92 13.01 -3.92 6.26
C ASN A 92 13.21 -3.70 4.75
N ASN A 93 14.40 -4.00 4.22
CA ASN A 93 14.74 -3.72 2.82
C ASN A 93 13.71 -4.26 1.82
N ALA A 94 13.13 -5.44 2.08
CA ALA A 94 12.09 -6.02 1.23
C ALA A 94 10.78 -5.20 1.27
N GLY A 95 10.33 -4.78 2.46
CA GLY A 95 9.16 -3.93 2.63
C GLY A 95 9.33 -2.57 1.97
N ILE A 96 10.50 -1.94 2.15
CA ILE A 96 10.85 -0.67 1.52
C ILE A 96 10.76 -0.78 -0.01
N CYS A 97 11.37 -1.81 -0.59
CA CYS A 97 11.31 -2.05 -2.04
C CYS A 97 9.87 -2.28 -2.51
N LEU A 98 9.08 -3.02 -1.75
CA LEU A 98 7.68 -3.29 -2.08
C LEU A 98 6.85 -1.99 -2.09
N ASP A 99 6.99 -1.15 -1.07
CA ASP A 99 6.28 0.13 -0.96
C ASP A 99 6.67 1.09 -2.09
N LEU A 100 7.97 1.19 -2.41
CA LEU A 100 8.45 2.00 -3.54
C LEU A 100 7.89 1.49 -4.88
N ALA A 101 7.95 0.19 -5.12
CA ALA A 101 7.46 -0.41 -6.36
C ALA A 101 5.94 -0.24 -6.51
N ALA A 102 5.19 -0.53 -5.44
CA ALA A 102 3.73 -0.38 -5.40
C ALA A 102 3.32 1.09 -5.57
N GLY A 103 3.92 1.99 -4.81
CA GLY A 103 3.67 3.43 -4.89
C GLY A 103 3.92 3.98 -6.29
N THR A 104 5.06 3.62 -6.88
CA THR A 104 5.41 4.02 -8.26
C THR A 104 4.40 3.47 -9.28
N ALA A 105 4.04 2.20 -9.20
CA ALA A 105 3.06 1.59 -10.10
C ALA A 105 1.70 2.27 -10.00
N MET A 106 1.23 2.57 -8.78
CA MET A 106 -0.03 3.26 -8.55
C MET A 106 -0.02 4.69 -9.11
N LEU A 107 1.07 5.43 -8.92
CA LEU A 107 1.24 6.78 -9.47
C LEU A 107 1.18 6.78 -11.00
N ILE A 108 1.91 5.86 -11.65
CA ILE A 108 1.92 5.72 -13.11
C ILE A 108 0.50 5.41 -13.62
N LEU A 109 -0.19 4.46 -13.00
CA LEU A 109 -1.53 4.06 -13.40
C LEU A 109 -2.56 5.18 -13.18
N GLY A 110 -2.52 5.85 -12.03
CA GLY A 110 -3.41 6.96 -11.69
C GLY A 110 -3.22 8.15 -12.63
N ALA A 111 -1.98 8.53 -12.91
CA ALA A 111 -1.65 9.60 -13.85
C ALA A 111 -2.07 9.24 -15.28
N GLY A 112 -1.84 8.00 -15.70
CA GLY A 112 -2.27 7.48 -17.00
C GLY A 112 -3.78 7.53 -17.19
N TRP A 113 -4.56 7.17 -16.16
CA TRP A 113 -6.02 7.25 -16.20
C TRP A 113 -6.54 8.68 -16.27
N LEU A 114 -5.94 9.61 -15.52
CA LEU A 114 -6.35 11.01 -15.56
C LEU A 114 -6.09 11.66 -16.93
N ARG A 115 -4.97 11.29 -17.58
CA ARG A 115 -4.60 11.79 -18.92
C ARG A 115 -5.52 11.30 -20.04
N ARG A 116 -6.14 10.12 -19.90
CA ARG A 116 -6.96 9.54 -20.98
C ARG A 116 -8.27 10.27 -21.24
N GLY A 117 -8.79 11.06 -20.29
CA GLY A 117 -10.02 11.85 -20.45
C GLY A 117 -11.26 11.00 -20.79
N PRO A 118 -12.50 11.51 -20.60
CA PRO A 118 -13.65 10.87 -21.21
C PRO A 118 -13.47 10.93 -22.73
N ALA A 119 -13.50 9.79 -23.40
CA ALA A 119 -13.58 9.75 -24.86
C ALA A 119 -14.75 10.63 -25.29
N ARG A 120 -14.48 11.71 -26.04
CA ARG A 120 -15.55 12.53 -26.64
C ARG A 120 -16.40 11.58 -27.49
N PRO A 121 -17.73 11.47 -27.24
CA PRO A 121 -18.61 10.85 -28.21
C PRO A 121 -18.45 11.61 -29.52
N ARG A 122 -18.15 10.89 -30.61
CA ARG A 122 -18.24 11.44 -31.96
C ARG A 122 -19.68 11.43 -32.42
#